data_AF-A0A7J6NA05-F1
#
_entry.id   AF-A0A7J6NA05-F1
#
_cell.length_a   1.000
_cell.length_b   1.000
_cell.length_c   1.000
_cell.angle_alpha   90.00
_cell.angle_beta   90.00
_cell.angle_gamma   90.00
#
_symmetry.space_group_name_H-M   'P 1'
#
loop_
_entity.id
_entity.type
_entity.pdbx_description
1 polymer ?
#
loop_
_entity_poly.entity_id
_entity_poly.type
_entity_poly.pdbx_seq_one_letter_code
_entity_poly.pdbx_strand_id
1 'polypeptide(L)'
;MEPTSAESETQQPRETAEALDTGCLTGWEWITPEVVTKFSCATDEFLCPASANTYGIDFLGFTVRDVDSGVKLLQITKISGSLGSPKSGCKQQQQQQQLRSQS
;
A
#
# COMPACT_ATOMS: atom_id res chain seq x y z
N MET A 1 35.96 -48.12 39.37
CA MET A 1 37.04 -48.27 38.38
C MET A 1 36.50 -47.69 37.08
N GLU A 2 36.93 -46.49 36.72
CA GLU A 2 36.89 -46.02 35.33
C GLU A 2 37.86 -46.86 34.49
N PRO A 3 37.65 -46.87 33.16
CA PRO A 3 38.67 -46.22 32.35
C PRO A 3 38.13 -45.13 31.43
N THR A 4 39.00 -44.13 31.32
CA THR A 4 39.04 -42.92 30.50
C THR A 4 39.21 -43.19 29.00
N SER A 5 39.02 -42.12 28.22
CA SER A 5 39.49 -41.87 26.84
C SER A 5 38.49 -42.23 25.74
N ALA A 6 38.26 -41.44 24.70
CA ALA A 6 38.47 -40.04 24.36
C ALA A 6 37.76 -39.86 23.01
N GLU A 7 36.94 -38.83 22.85
CA GLU A 7 36.94 -38.00 21.63
C GLU A 7 36.08 -36.77 21.89
N SER A 8 36.77 -35.68 22.22
CA SER A 8 36.26 -34.33 21.99
C SER A 8 36.32 -34.08 20.50
N GLU A 9 35.18 -34.16 19.82
CA GLU A 9 35.04 -33.52 18.52
C GLU A 9 34.48 -32.11 18.73
N THR A 10 35.39 -31.21 19.10
CA THR A 10 35.23 -29.82 18.67
C THR A 10 35.47 -29.81 17.18
N GLN A 11 34.39 -29.80 16.41
CA GLN A 11 34.42 -29.32 15.04
C GLN A 11 33.34 -28.26 14.91
N GLN A 12 33.77 -27.01 14.92
CA GLN A 12 33.24 -26.01 14.01
C GLN A 12 33.64 -26.43 12.59
N PRO A 13 32.68 -26.66 11.70
CA PRO A 13 32.75 -26.16 10.34
C PRO A 13 32.10 -24.77 10.40
N ARG A 14 32.91 -23.73 10.23
CA ARG A 14 32.97 -22.98 8.98
C ARG A 14 31.60 -22.40 8.61
N GLU A 15 31.52 -21.09 8.79
CA GLU A 15 30.91 -20.17 7.83
C GLU A 15 30.86 -20.83 6.44
N THR A 16 29.74 -21.45 6.15
CA THR A 16 29.21 -21.40 4.81
C THR A 16 27.97 -20.58 5.03
N ALA A 17 28.08 -19.28 4.72
CA ALA A 17 26.91 -18.53 4.34
C ALA A 17 26.31 -19.34 3.19
N GLU A 18 25.38 -20.23 3.53
CA GLU A 18 24.46 -20.83 2.60
C GLU A 18 23.71 -19.61 2.05
N ALA A 19 24.24 -19.07 0.95
CA ALA A 19 23.53 -18.14 0.12
C ALA A 19 22.29 -18.92 -0.31
N LEU A 20 21.21 -18.80 0.48
CA LEU A 20 19.88 -19.08 0.00
C LEU A 20 19.77 -18.26 -1.27
N ASP A 21 19.77 -19.01 -2.37
CA ASP A 21 19.56 -18.61 -3.74
C ASP A 21 18.86 -17.26 -3.77
N THR A 22 19.67 -16.20 -3.85
CA THR A 22 19.19 -14.82 -3.92
C THR A 22 18.72 -14.62 -5.35
N GLY A 23 17.74 -15.44 -5.74
CA GLY A 23 17.04 -15.38 -7.00
C GLY A 23 16.36 -14.03 -7.05
N CYS A 24 16.96 -13.11 -7.81
CA CYS A 24 16.33 -12.04 -8.57
C CYS A 24 14.98 -11.50 -8.04
N LEU A 25 14.85 -11.13 -6.75
CA LEU A 25 13.67 -10.42 -6.25
C LEU A 25 13.72 -8.95 -6.71
N THR A 26 13.64 -8.75 -8.01
CA THR A 26 13.80 -7.45 -8.69
C THR A 26 12.46 -6.75 -8.87
N GLY A 27 11.59 -6.80 -7.87
CA GLY A 27 10.20 -6.35 -8.00
C GLY A 27 9.54 -5.97 -6.68
N TRP A 28 8.21 -6.09 -6.64
CA TRP A 28 7.38 -5.69 -5.50
C TRP A 28 7.11 -6.83 -4.51
N GLU A 29 7.65 -8.01 -4.77
CA GLU A 29 7.45 -9.25 -3.99
C GLU A 29 8.17 -9.27 -2.64
N TRP A 30 9.15 -8.40 -2.41
CA TRP A 30 9.83 -8.25 -1.12
C TRP A 30 9.19 -7.19 -0.21
N ILE A 31 8.13 -6.51 -0.67
CA ILE A 31 7.43 -5.50 0.12
C ILE A 31 6.54 -6.20 1.16
N THR A 32 7.01 -6.21 2.41
CA THR A 32 6.28 -6.76 3.57
C THR A 32 5.96 -5.67 4.60
N PRO A 33 5.05 -5.92 5.56
CA PRO A 33 4.76 -5.00 6.66
C PRO A 33 6.01 -4.57 7.44
N GLU A 34 6.94 -5.49 7.67
CA GLU A 34 8.19 -5.24 8.41
C GLU A 34 9.13 -4.32 7.64
N VAL A 35 9.09 -4.36 6.30
CA VAL A 35 9.87 -3.48 5.44
C VAL A 35 9.30 -2.07 5.46
N VAL A 36 8.00 -1.90 5.19
CA VAL A 36 7.38 -0.57 5.05
C VAL A 36 7.36 0.22 6.36
N THR A 37 7.31 -0.46 7.51
CA THR A 37 7.33 0.20 8.83
C THR A 37 8.67 0.90 9.10
N LYS A 38 9.74 0.53 8.39
CA LYS A 38 11.08 1.12 8.55
C LYS A 38 11.26 2.40 7.74
N PHE A 39 10.31 2.78 6.89
CA PHE A 39 10.44 3.96 6.04
C PHE A 39 10.27 5.23 6.88
N SER A 40 11.22 6.14 6.77
CA SER A 40 11.19 7.43 7.47
C SER A 40 10.41 8.50 6.71
N CYS A 41 10.10 8.25 5.43
CA CYS A 41 9.53 9.21 4.50
C CYS A 41 8.49 8.54 3.60
N ALA A 42 7.66 9.38 2.97
CA ALA A 42 6.79 8.92 1.88
C ALA A 42 7.64 8.41 0.71
N THR A 43 7.12 7.43 -0.02
CA THR A 43 7.74 6.90 -1.22
C THR A 43 7.48 7.82 -2.41
N ASP A 44 8.43 7.92 -3.33
CA ASP A 44 8.26 8.72 -4.55
C ASP A 44 7.27 8.08 -5.53
N GLU A 45 7.21 6.74 -5.56
CA GLU A 45 6.36 5.96 -6.46
C GLU A 45 5.58 4.87 -5.71
N PHE A 46 4.68 4.21 -6.44
CA PHE A 46 3.92 3.07 -5.91
C PHE A 46 4.83 1.87 -5.64
N LEU A 47 4.49 1.11 -4.59
CA LEU A 47 5.23 -0.08 -4.16
C LEU A 47 4.70 -1.40 -4.76
N CYS A 48 3.61 -1.38 -5.53
CA CYS A 48 3.04 -2.54 -6.21
C CYS A 48 2.19 -2.10 -7.43
N PRO A 49 1.93 -2.98 -8.42
CA PRO A 49 1.13 -2.64 -9.59
C PRO A 49 -0.33 -2.82 -9.21
N ALA A 50 -1.22 -2.23 -9.99
CA ALA A 50 -2.63 -2.59 -9.93
C ALA A 50 -2.85 -4.11 -10.16
N SER A 51 -1.99 -4.77 -10.95
CA SER A 51 -2.07 -6.21 -11.21
C SER A 51 -1.69 -7.11 -10.02
N ALA A 52 -1.03 -6.61 -8.96
CA ALA A 52 -0.78 -7.42 -7.77
C ALA A 52 -2.01 -7.60 -6.88
N ASN A 53 -3.10 -6.86 -7.14
CA ASN A 53 -4.38 -7.08 -6.48
C ASN A 53 -5.09 -8.33 -7.04
N THR A 54 -4.50 -9.50 -6.82
CA THR A 54 -5.02 -10.80 -7.31
C THR A 54 -6.32 -11.21 -6.62
N TYR A 55 -6.61 -10.65 -5.45
CA TYR A 55 -7.83 -10.87 -4.70
C TYR A 55 -8.99 -9.94 -5.09
N GLY A 56 -8.75 -8.97 -5.98
CA GLY A 56 -9.78 -8.05 -6.44
C GLY A 56 -10.37 -7.18 -5.32
N ILE A 57 -9.54 -6.79 -4.34
CA ILE A 57 -9.95 -5.95 -3.22
C ILE A 57 -10.28 -4.56 -3.75
N ASP A 58 -11.46 -4.04 -3.38
CA ASP A 58 -12.00 -2.81 -3.94
C ASP A 58 -12.64 -1.96 -2.83
N PHE A 59 -12.26 -0.68 -2.74
CA PHE A 59 -12.85 0.24 -1.76
C PHE A 59 -14.19 0.78 -2.28
N LEU A 60 -15.29 0.41 -1.60
CA LEU A 60 -16.64 0.87 -1.95
C LEU A 60 -17.05 2.14 -1.21
N GLY A 61 -16.48 2.38 -0.03
CA GLY A 61 -16.79 3.56 0.76
C GLY A 61 -15.72 3.87 1.79
N PHE A 62 -15.56 5.16 2.08
CA PHE A 62 -14.62 5.68 3.05
C PHE A 62 -15.31 6.74 3.91
N THR A 63 -15.13 6.71 5.22
CA THR A 63 -15.72 7.70 6.13
C THR A 63 -14.75 8.04 7.25
N VAL A 64 -14.50 9.33 7.45
CA VAL A 64 -13.70 9.85 8.56
C VAL A 64 -14.65 10.56 9.52
N ARG A 65 -14.57 10.19 10.81
CA ARG A 65 -15.36 10.79 11.88
C ARG A 65 -14.46 11.27 13.00
N ASP A 66 -14.87 12.36 13.61
CA ASP A 66 -14.38 12.72 14.93
C ASP A 66 -14.89 11.72 15.97
N VAL A 67 -14.00 11.22 16.83
CA VAL A 67 -14.33 10.15 17.80
C VAL A 67 -15.22 10.66 18.93
N ASP A 68 -14.99 11.89 19.39
CA ASP A 68 -15.67 12.43 20.57
C ASP A 68 -17.07 12.97 20.23
N SER A 69 -17.22 13.69 19.12
CA SER A 69 -18.49 14.26 18.67
C SER A 69 -19.30 13.34 17.75
N GLY A 70 -18.65 12.34 17.13
CA GLY A 70 -19.26 11.47 16.13
C GLY A 70 -19.55 12.15 14.79
N VAL A 71 -19.16 13.42 14.62
CA VAL A 71 -19.39 14.20 13.40
C VAL A 71 -18.59 13.60 12.25
N LYS A 72 -19.26 13.43 11.10
CA LYS A 72 -18.63 12.97 9.86
C LYS A 72 -17.89 14.12 9.19
N LEU A 73 -16.56 14.03 9.16
CA LEU A 73 -15.69 15.01 8.53
C LEU A 73 -15.56 14.76 7.02
N LEU A 74 -15.57 13.48 6.61
CA LEU A 74 -15.47 13.08 5.20
C LEU A 74 -16.30 11.81 4.97
N GLN A 75 -17.00 11.75 3.84
CA GLN A 75 -17.68 10.54 3.37
C GLN A 75 -17.59 10.44 1.85
N ILE A 76 -17.03 9.32 1.35
CA ILE A 76 -16.87 9.02 -0.07
C ILE A 76 -17.51 7.64 -0.33
N THR A 77 -18.23 7.49 -1.44
CA THR A 77 -18.83 6.22 -1.85
C THR A 77 -18.63 6.00 -3.35
N LYS A 78 -18.08 4.85 -3.73
CA LYS A 78 -17.95 4.42 -5.12
C LYS A 78 -19.34 3.99 -5.59
N ILE A 79 -19.88 4.68 -6.60
CA ILE A 79 -21.15 4.27 -7.22
C ILE A 79 -20.85 3.05 -8.09
N SER A 80 -21.29 1.86 -7.64
CA SER A 80 -21.20 0.60 -8.39
C SER A 80 -22.07 0.70 -9.65
N GLY A 81 -21.50 1.22 -10.73
CA GLY A 81 -22.18 1.59 -11.98
C GLY A 81 -21.46 2.70 -12.75
N SER A 82 -20.56 3.43 -12.09
CA SER A 82 -19.69 4.42 -12.72
C SER A 82 -18.43 3.75 -13.28
N LEU A 83 -18.55 3.16 -14.47
CA LEU A 83 -17.40 2.97 -15.36
C LEU A 83 -16.70 4.32 -15.50
N GLY A 84 -15.42 4.36 -15.13
CA GLY A 84 -14.65 5.58 -14.95
C GLY A 84 -14.81 6.59 -16.08
N SER A 85 -15.40 7.75 -15.76
CA SER A 85 -15.08 9.00 -16.41
C SER A 85 -15.43 10.14 -15.45
N PRO A 86 -14.47 10.99 -15.04
CA PRO A 86 -14.78 12.19 -14.28
C PRO A 86 -15.48 13.17 -15.22
N LYS A 87 -16.80 13.13 -15.28
CA LYS A 87 -17.58 14.29 -15.74
C LYS A 87 -17.68 15.28 -14.58
N SER A 88 -16.62 16.06 -14.40
CA SER A 88 -16.69 17.35 -13.71
C SER A 88 -17.65 18.25 -14.50
N GLY A 89 -18.89 18.36 -14.03
CA GLY A 89 -19.84 19.34 -14.53
C GLY A 89 -19.41 20.75 -14.11
N CYS A 90 -18.70 21.46 -14.96
CA CYS A 90 -18.66 22.93 -14.90
C CYS A 90 -20.04 23.45 -15.32
N LYS A 91 -20.91 23.73 -14.35
CA LYS A 91 -22.11 24.54 -14.57
C LYS A 91 -21.94 25.88 -13.85
N GLN A 92 -21.15 26.79 -14.41
CA GLN A 92 -21.13 28.16 -13.93
C GLN A 92 -20.67 29.20 -14.96
N GLN A 93 -21.19 29.13 -16.19
CA GLN A 93 -20.94 30.18 -17.19
C GLN A 93 -22.20 30.75 -17.88
N GLN A 94 -23.38 30.18 -17.66
CA GLN A 94 -24.59 30.63 -18.38
C GLN A 94 -25.38 31.74 -17.66
N GLN A 95 -25.17 31.97 -16.35
CA GLN A 95 -25.92 33.01 -15.63
C GLN A 95 -25.36 34.42 -15.84
N GLN A 96 -24.10 34.58 -16.25
CA GLN A 96 -23.50 35.91 -16.43
C GLN A 96 -23.82 36.55 -17.79
N GLN A 97 -24.28 35.77 -18.79
CA GLN A 97 -24.66 36.32 -20.09
C GLN A 97 -26.05 36.98 -20.09
N GLN A 98 -26.96 36.54 -19.22
CA GLN A 98 -28.32 37.11 -19.15
C GLN A 98 -28.39 38.49 -18.46
N LEU A 99 -27.44 38.83 -17.58
CA LEU A 99 -27.39 40.19 -17.02
C LEU A 99 -26.74 41.21 -17.96
N ARG A 100 -25.92 40.76 -18.93
CA ARG A 100 -25.23 41.65 -19.87
C ARG A 100 -26.09 42.06 -21.07
N SER A 101 -27.17 41.34 -21.34
CA SER A 101 -28.11 41.65 -22.44
C SER A 101 -29.25 42.57 -22.02
N GLN A 102 -29.29 43.00 -20.75
CA GLN A 102 -30.28 43.96 -20.23
C GLN A 102 -29.65 45.29 -19.78
N SER A 103 -28.51 45.66 -20.36
CA SER A 103 -27.89 46.99 -20.21
C SER A 103 -27.42 47.50 -21.56
#